data_AF-A0A7J2UUF9-F1
#
_entry.id   AF-A0A7J2UUF9-F1
#
_cell.length_a   1.000
_cell.length_b   1.000
_cell.length_c   1.000
_cell.angle_alpha   90.00
_cell.angle_beta   90.00
_cell.angle_gamma   90.00
#
_symmetry.space_group_name_H-M   'P 1'
#
loop_
_entity.id
_entity.type
_entity.pdbx_description
1 polymer ?
#
loop_
_entity_poly.entity_id
_entity_poly.type
_entity_poly.pdbx_seq_one_letter_code
_entity_poly.pdbx_strand_id
1 'polypeptide(L)'
;MLCPLCGMDKETATGFTSDGEASFDIENFCPLCGKNIEANQSMCNECQDELDVTLDNIYFCQACGAHLADAESTCSECGTNTSILNTPASCIVCGKITMPNSEYCSNCIIGADEESKRVISTQFDTLTDELTSLFEKARGLGLLVSLLEREYEGAKLMMEAGEGVGAVSVLEECKEKLKSSIMQYEVYISAYQRARARIDRASQEGCDVEEALLLLTRAEYLARMRDYKQALICVIKCSSLADRDIKQKEAWKVELGAYVEK
;
A
#
# COMPACT_ATOMS: atom_id res chain seq x y z
N MET A 1 12.93 3.35 -20.25
CA MET A 1 12.26 2.46 -19.27
C MET A 1 12.22 3.24 -17.96
N LEU A 2 11.04 3.52 -17.41
CA LEU A 2 10.86 4.36 -16.22
C LEU A 2 10.99 3.51 -14.95
N CYS A 3 11.66 4.03 -13.91
CA CYS A 3 11.76 3.36 -12.60
C CYS A 3 10.37 3.24 -11.94
N PRO A 4 9.93 2.06 -11.48
CA PRO A 4 8.59 1.85 -10.92
C PRO A 4 8.38 2.46 -9.52
N LEU A 5 9.44 2.91 -8.85
CA LEU A 5 9.35 3.54 -7.52
C LEU A 5 9.30 5.07 -7.55
N CYS A 6 9.91 5.72 -8.54
CA CYS A 6 10.02 7.18 -8.59
C CYS A 6 9.68 7.82 -9.95
N GLY A 7 9.47 7.03 -11.01
CA GLY A 7 9.04 7.54 -12.31
C GLY A 7 10.10 8.31 -13.11
N MET A 8 11.38 8.30 -12.74
CA MET A 8 12.45 8.91 -13.54
C MET A 8 12.86 8.02 -14.73
N ASP A 9 13.28 8.67 -15.83
CA ASP A 9 13.78 8.00 -17.02
C ASP A 9 15.26 7.62 -16.88
N LYS A 10 15.65 6.54 -17.58
CA LYS A 10 16.99 5.93 -17.49
C LYS A 10 18.12 6.86 -17.96
N GLU A 11 17.80 7.96 -18.64
CA GLU A 11 18.78 8.87 -19.24
C GLU A 11 19.15 10.04 -18.33
N THR A 12 18.32 10.36 -17.31
CA THR A 12 18.64 11.41 -16.32
C THR A 12 19.17 10.89 -14.99
N ALA A 13 19.18 9.57 -14.79
CA ALA A 13 19.70 8.94 -13.58
C ALA A 13 21.18 8.54 -13.74
N THR A 14 22.08 9.27 -13.08
CA THR A 14 23.48 8.85 -12.89
C THR A 14 23.55 7.78 -11.80
N GLY A 15 23.53 6.49 -12.17
CA GLY A 15 23.75 5.39 -11.22
C GLY A 15 22.86 4.17 -11.41
N PHE A 16 22.97 3.48 -12.55
CA PHE A 16 22.45 2.12 -12.70
C PHE A 16 23.61 1.18 -13.02
N THR A 17 23.77 0.10 -12.25
CA THR A 17 24.56 -1.06 -12.68
C THR A 17 23.75 -1.87 -13.71
N SER A 18 24.41 -2.75 -14.46
CA SER A 18 23.81 -3.52 -15.57
C SER A 18 22.60 -4.37 -15.18
N ASP A 19 22.37 -4.56 -13.89
CA ASP A 19 21.46 -5.57 -13.35
C ASP A 19 20.17 -4.98 -12.75
N GLY A 20 20.03 -3.64 -12.74
CA GLY A 20 18.76 -2.96 -12.47
C GLY A 20 18.35 -2.83 -10.99
N GLU A 21 19.26 -3.07 -10.05
CA GLU A 21 19.07 -2.71 -8.65
C GLU A 21 19.56 -1.27 -8.39
N ALA A 22 18.76 -0.48 -7.66
CA ALA A 22 19.17 0.84 -7.20
C ALA A 22 20.02 0.68 -5.93
N SER A 23 21.34 0.85 -6.04
CA SER A 23 22.18 1.08 -4.85
C SER A 23 22.01 2.53 -4.42
N PHE A 24 21.65 2.73 -3.15
CA PHE A 24 21.64 4.04 -2.54
C PHE A 24 23.06 4.25 -1.97
N ASP A 25 23.97 4.73 -2.81
CA ASP A 25 25.35 4.97 -2.39
C ASP A 25 25.38 6.21 -1.47
N ILE A 26 25.32 5.98 -0.16
CA ILE A 26 25.52 7.00 0.89
C ILE A 26 26.94 7.60 0.81
N GLU A 27 27.84 6.95 0.05
CA GLU A 27 29.27 7.27 -0.08
C GLU A 27 29.56 8.60 -0.81
N ASN A 28 28.56 9.23 -1.43
CA ASN A 28 28.75 10.45 -2.24
C ASN A 28 28.25 11.73 -1.57
N PHE A 29 28.24 11.84 -0.23
CA PHE A 29 27.84 13.07 0.47
C PHE A 29 28.94 13.61 1.38
N CYS A 30 29.15 14.93 1.35
CA CYS A 30 30.11 15.59 2.21
C CYS A 30 29.65 15.50 3.67
N PRO A 31 30.45 14.92 4.58
CA PRO A 31 30.03 14.73 5.97
C PRO A 31 29.85 16.05 6.73
N LEU A 32 30.47 17.13 6.25
CA LEU A 32 30.43 18.44 6.90
C LEU A 32 29.28 19.33 6.43
N CYS A 33 28.93 19.28 5.14
CA CYS A 33 27.92 20.17 4.55
C CYS A 33 26.72 19.45 3.90
N GLY A 34 26.76 18.12 3.81
CA GLY A 34 25.67 17.29 3.28
C GLY A 34 25.44 17.41 1.78
N LYS A 35 26.31 18.10 1.02
CA LYS A 35 26.20 18.20 -0.44
C LYS A 35 26.73 16.95 -1.12
N ASN A 36 26.15 16.62 -2.27
CA ASN A 36 26.59 15.52 -3.12
C ASN A 36 28.01 15.81 -3.66
N ILE A 37 28.87 14.81 -3.60
CA ILE A 37 30.26 14.82 -4.05
C ILE A 37 30.36 13.85 -5.24
N GLU A 38 31.04 14.26 -6.30
CA GLU A 38 31.33 13.35 -7.40
C GLU A 38 32.34 12.28 -6.97
N ALA A 39 32.13 11.03 -7.38
CA ALA A 39 33.02 9.92 -7.04
C ALA A 39 34.49 10.25 -7.35
N ASN A 40 35.39 9.98 -6.38
CA ASN A 40 36.83 10.28 -6.39
C ASN A 40 37.25 11.76 -6.26
N GLN A 41 36.37 12.68 -5.84
CA GLN A 41 36.82 14.01 -5.43
C GLN A 41 37.52 13.97 -4.06
N SER A 42 38.76 14.43 -4.00
CA SER A 42 39.55 14.52 -2.76
C SER A 42 39.25 15.77 -1.94
N MET A 43 38.37 16.65 -2.40
CA MET A 43 38.03 17.88 -1.70
C MET A 43 36.60 18.33 -2.06
N CYS A 44 35.83 18.79 -1.07
CA CYS A 44 34.47 19.26 -1.32
C CYS A 44 34.50 20.64 -1.99
N ASN A 45 33.91 20.76 -3.18
CA ASN A 45 33.88 22.02 -3.93
C ASN A 45 33.16 23.18 -3.21
N GLU A 46 32.32 22.87 -2.22
CA GLU A 46 31.56 23.89 -1.49
C GLU A 46 32.27 24.38 -0.24
N CYS A 47 32.72 23.46 0.63
CA CYS A 47 33.35 23.82 1.90
C CYS A 47 34.88 23.83 1.84
N GLN A 48 35.46 23.42 0.70
CA GLN A 48 36.90 23.32 0.44
C GLN A 48 37.66 22.42 1.43
N ASP A 49 36.96 21.48 2.06
CA ASP A 49 37.58 20.55 3.01
C ASP A 49 38.03 19.26 2.33
N GLU A 50 39.11 18.68 2.83
CA GLU A 50 39.75 17.50 2.26
C GLU A 50 38.92 16.24 2.58
N LEU A 51 38.55 15.50 1.53
CA LEU A 51 37.73 14.29 1.63
C LEU A 51 38.67 13.09 1.66
N ASP A 52 39.13 12.73 2.84
CA ASP A 52 39.84 11.46 3.04
C ASP A 52 38.79 10.34 3.07
N VAL A 53 38.41 9.85 1.88
CA VAL A 53 37.44 8.77 1.72
C VAL A 53 38.13 7.42 1.97
N THR A 54 38.61 7.23 3.18
CA THR A 54 38.68 5.90 3.78
C THR A 54 37.54 5.83 4.78
N LEU A 55 36.44 5.19 4.38
CA LEU A 55 35.23 4.97 5.17
C LEU A 55 35.46 4.00 6.36
N ASP A 56 36.67 3.97 6.92
CA ASP A 56 37.00 3.18 8.08
C ASP A 56 36.70 4.01 9.33
N ASN A 57 35.43 3.97 9.74
CA ASN A 57 34.94 4.28 11.08
C ASN A 57 35.39 5.64 11.67
N ILE A 58 34.80 6.72 11.16
CA ILE A 58 34.87 8.03 11.81
C ILE A 58 34.05 7.98 13.11
N TYR A 59 34.72 8.10 14.26
CA TYR A 59 34.09 8.16 15.58
C TYR A 59 34.13 9.60 16.12
N PHE A 60 33.04 10.06 16.73
CA PHE A 60 32.98 11.38 17.37
C PHE A 60 32.70 11.27 18.87
N CYS A 61 33.39 12.10 19.64
CA CYS A 61 33.25 12.22 21.09
C CYS A 61 31.97 12.97 21.44
N GLN A 62 31.00 12.30 22.02
CA GLN A 62 29.66 12.87 22.24
C GLN A 62 29.59 13.97 23.30
N ALA A 63 30.57 14.06 24.20
CA ALA A 63 30.60 15.10 25.21
C ALA A 63 31.14 16.44 24.69
N CYS A 64 31.99 16.45 23.65
CA CYS A 64 32.64 17.68 23.18
C CYS A 64 32.71 17.83 21.65
N GLY A 65 32.23 16.85 20.87
CA GLY A 65 32.22 16.86 19.41
C GLY A 65 33.58 16.56 18.75
N ALA A 66 34.60 16.20 19.52
CA ALA A 66 35.94 15.93 18.98
C ALA A 66 35.98 14.65 18.12
N HIS A 67 36.80 14.66 17.07
CA HIS A 67 37.08 13.47 16.28
C HIS A 67 37.91 12.47 17.10
N LEU A 68 37.53 11.20 17.08
CA LEU A 68 38.24 10.11 17.76
C LEU A 68 39.01 9.30 16.72
N ALA A 69 40.31 9.12 16.96
CA ALA A 69 41.14 8.25 16.15
C ALA A 69 40.95 6.82 16.66
N ASP A 70 40.23 5.98 15.90
CA ASP A 70 39.90 4.60 16.23
C ASP A 70 39.05 4.42 17.51
N ALA A 71 38.59 3.19 17.76
CA ALA A 71 37.67 2.83 18.85
C ALA A 71 38.28 2.97 20.26
N GLU A 72 38.83 4.12 20.59
CA GLU A 72 39.31 4.48 21.92
C GLU A 72 38.14 4.43 22.90
N SER A 73 38.39 3.91 24.10
CA SER A 73 37.40 3.81 25.19
C SER A 73 37.15 5.14 25.89
N THR A 74 37.95 6.17 25.60
CA THR A 74 37.87 7.48 26.23
C THR A 74 38.28 8.57 25.25
N CYS A 75 37.53 9.66 25.21
CA CYS A 75 37.79 10.81 24.39
C CYS A 75 39.04 11.57 24.84
N SER A 76 40.03 11.71 23.96
CA SER A 76 41.29 12.41 24.21
C SER A 76 41.11 13.89 24.57
N GLU A 77 40.09 14.55 24.03
CA GLU A 77 39.86 15.98 24.25
C GLU A 77 39.13 16.30 25.57
N CYS A 78 38.19 15.45 26.02
CA CYS A 78 37.39 15.75 27.21
C CYS A 78 37.36 14.65 28.29
N GLY A 79 38.01 13.50 28.05
CA GLY A 79 38.11 12.39 28.98
C GLY A 79 36.87 11.51 29.14
N THR A 80 35.80 11.75 28.37
CA THR A 80 34.54 10.98 28.49
C THR A 80 34.68 9.57 27.93
N ASN A 81 34.16 8.57 28.64
CA ASN A 81 34.21 7.17 28.22
C ASN A 81 33.21 6.89 27.07
N THR A 82 33.73 6.42 25.95
CA THR A 82 33.05 6.23 24.65
C THR A 82 32.57 4.80 24.42
N SER A 83 32.96 3.85 25.29
CA SER A 83 32.67 2.41 25.18
C SER A 83 31.18 2.05 25.29
N ILE A 84 30.35 2.95 25.79
CA ILE A 84 28.92 2.72 26.06
C ILE A 84 28.03 3.31 24.93
N LEU A 85 28.61 4.09 24.02
CA LEU A 85 27.85 5.08 23.23
C LEU A 85 27.71 4.77 21.73
N ASN A 86 28.22 3.62 21.26
CA ASN A 86 28.33 3.29 19.83
C ASN A 86 27.47 2.10 19.35
N THR A 87 26.46 1.66 20.11
CA THR A 87 25.51 0.67 19.57
C THR A 87 24.47 1.37 18.68
N PRO A 88 24.37 1.02 17.38
CA PRO A 88 23.30 1.51 16.54
C PRO A 88 21.94 1.10 17.13
N ALA A 89 21.06 2.07 17.36
CA ALA A 89 19.67 1.83 17.74
C ALA A 89 18.81 1.75 16.46
N SER A 90 17.72 1.01 16.48
CA SER A 90 16.71 1.06 15.42
C SER A 90 15.66 2.12 15.76
N CYS A 91 15.26 2.91 14.76
CA CYS A 91 14.19 3.87 14.90
C CYS A 91 12.88 3.15 15.22
N ILE A 92 12.22 3.49 16.31
CA ILE A 92 10.92 2.88 16.67
C ILE A 92 9.76 3.30 15.76
N VAL A 93 9.97 4.32 14.93
CA VAL A 93 8.96 4.87 14.01
C VAL A 93 9.05 4.15 12.66
N CYS A 94 10.24 3.94 12.11
CA CYS A 94 10.44 3.34 10.77
C CYS A 94 11.37 2.13 10.70
N GLY A 95 11.85 1.60 11.84
CA GLY A 95 12.76 0.44 11.90
C GLY A 95 14.19 0.70 11.41
N LYS A 96 14.46 1.79 10.69
CA LYS A 96 15.81 2.10 10.16
C LYS A 96 16.82 2.32 11.28
N ILE A 97 18.05 1.86 11.05
CA ILE A 97 19.19 2.12 11.95
C ILE A 97 19.38 3.63 12.09
N THR A 98 19.25 4.14 13.31
CA THR A 98 19.57 5.53 13.66
C THR A 98 21.05 5.63 14.00
N MET A 99 21.61 6.81 13.73
CA MET A 99 22.94 7.17 14.23
C MET A 99 23.00 6.93 15.75
N PRO A 100 24.11 6.40 16.29
CA PRO A 100 24.27 6.21 17.73
C PRO A 100 23.95 7.52 18.48
N ASN A 101 23.05 7.45 19.47
CA ASN A 101 22.58 8.57 20.30
C ASN A 101 21.91 9.75 19.58
N SER A 102 21.37 9.53 18.37
CA SER A 102 20.45 10.48 17.77
C SER A 102 19.08 10.44 18.48
N GLU A 103 18.63 11.56 19.05
CA GLU A 103 17.26 11.69 19.61
C GLU A 103 16.18 11.51 18.55
N TYR A 104 16.52 11.77 17.28
CA TYR A 104 15.61 11.78 16.15
C TYR A 104 16.09 10.81 15.09
N CYS A 105 15.18 10.09 14.45
CA CYS A 105 15.55 9.38 13.23
C CYS A 105 15.71 10.40 12.10
N SER A 106 16.86 10.37 11.41
CA SER A 106 17.13 11.22 10.24
C SER A 106 16.05 11.09 9.16
N ASN A 107 15.33 9.97 9.14
CA ASN A 107 14.27 9.69 8.19
C ASN A 107 12.86 10.06 8.71
N CYS A 108 12.64 10.12 10.03
CA CYS A 108 11.31 10.38 10.59
C CYS A 108 11.16 11.75 11.24
N ILE A 109 12.25 12.42 11.64
CA ILE A 109 12.28 13.71 12.36
C ILE A 109 11.54 13.70 13.72
N ILE A 110 10.68 12.71 13.96
CA ILE A 110 9.94 12.47 15.20
C ILE A 110 10.91 11.87 16.21
N GLY A 111 11.04 12.52 17.36
CA GLY A 111 11.79 12.00 18.50
C GLY A 111 11.10 10.76 19.03
N ALA A 112 11.86 9.78 19.50
CA ALA A 112 11.32 8.56 20.09
C ALA A 112 10.71 8.81 21.49
N ASP A 113 9.83 9.80 21.62
CA ASP A 113 9.11 10.02 22.88
C ASP A 113 8.10 8.89 23.11
N GLU A 114 7.91 8.54 24.39
CA GLU A 114 6.97 7.48 24.79
C GLU A 114 5.53 7.80 24.36
N GLU A 115 5.22 9.08 24.13
CA GLU A 115 3.91 9.51 23.66
C GLU A 115 3.65 9.09 22.21
N SER A 116 4.62 9.27 21.29
CA SER A 116 4.49 8.83 19.90
C SER A 116 4.28 7.32 19.79
N LYS A 117 4.98 6.52 20.62
CA LYS A 117 4.77 5.07 20.69
C LYS A 117 3.36 4.72 21.15
N ARG A 118 2.85 5.40 22.17
CA ARG A 118 1.47 5.20 22.65
C ARG A 118 0.44 5.55 21.58
N VAL A 119 0.64 6.65 20.86
CA VAL A 119 -0.25 7.06 19.77
C VAL A 119 -0.27 6.00 18.66
N ILE A 120 0.90 5.54 18.19
CA ILE A 120 1.00 4.52 17.15
C ILE A 120 0.37 3.20 17.60
N SER A 121 0.64 2.75 18.83
CA SER A 121 0.03 1.54 19.39
C SER A 121 -1.50 1.66 19.44
N THR A 122 -2.02 2.79 19.93
CA THR A 122 -3.47 3.02 20.03
C THR A 122 -4.13 3.03 18.65
N GLN A 123 -3.49 3.67 17.67
CA GLN A 123 -3.96 3.68 16.27
C GLN A 123 -3.96 2.27 15.68
N PHE A 124 -2.89 1.51 15.91
CA PHE A 124 -2.77 0.13 15.45
C PHE A 124 -3.87 -0.75 16.03
N ASP A 125 -4.12 -0.69 17.34
CA ASP A 125 -5.18 -1.46 18.01
C ASP A 125 -6.57 -1.10 17.46
N THR A 126 -6.85 0.20 17.30
CA THR A 126 -8.12 0.68 16.74
C THR A 126 -8.35 0.17 15.32
N LEU A 127 -7.32 0.25 14.47
CA LEU A 127 -7.39 -0.26 13.10
C LEU A 127 -7.55 -1.78 13.04
N THR A 128 -6.92 -2.50 13.97
CA THR A 128 -7.00 -3.95 14.10
C THR A 128 -8.43 -4.39 14.44
N ASP A 129 -9.09 -3.73 15.39
CA ASP A 129 -10.48 -3.99 15.75
C ASP A 129 -11.43 -3.72 14.58
N GLU A 130 -11.26 -2.57 13.91
CA GLU A 130 -12.04 -2.22 12.72
C GLU A 130 -11.87 -3.25 11.59
N LEU A 131 -10.63 -3.63 11.28
CA LEU A 131 -10.33 -4.62 10.24
C LEU A 131 -10.93 -5.99 10.57
N THR A 132 -10.86 -6.41 11.83
CA THR A 132 -11.46 -7.69 12.26
C THR A 132 -12.96 -7.71 11.96
N SER A 133 -13.67 -6.65 12.30
CA SER A 133 -15.10 -6.50 12.00
C SER A 133 -15.39 -6.52 10.48
N LEU A 134 -14.53 -5.89 9.68
CA LEU A 134 -14.66 -5.87 8.22
C LEU A 134 -14.38 -7.25 7.60
N PHE A 135 -13.42 -8.00 8.13
CA PHE A 135 -13.13 -9.37 7.68
C PHE A 135 -14.29 -10.31 7.98
N GLU A 136 -14.91 -10.21 9.16
CA GLU A 136 -16.13 -10.97 9.48
C GLU A 136 -17.26 -10.65 8.50
N LYS A 137 -17.49 -9.36 8.23
CA LYS A 137 -18.48 -8.93 7.23
C LYS A 137 -18.17 -9.51 5.85
N ALA A 138 -16.92 -9.43 5.41
CA ALA A 138 -16.50 -9.95 4.11
C ALA A 138 -16.67 -11.47 4.01
N ARG A 139 -16.32 -12.23 5.05
CA ARG A 139 -16.54 -13.69 5.11
C ARG A 139 -18.03 -14.03 5.10
N GLY A 140 -18.86 -13.26 5.79
CA GLY A 140 -20.33 -13.39 5.75
C GLY A 140 -20.92 -13.18 4.35
N LEU A 141 -20.27 -12.34 3.54
CA LEU A 141 -20.61 -12.13 2.12
C LEU A 141 -20.00 -13.19 1.18
N GLY A 142 -19.21 -14.15 1.69
CA GLY A 142 -18.52 -15.15 0.87
C GLY A 142 -17.34 -14.59 0.06
N LEU A 143 -16.82 -13.41 0.43
CA LEU A 143 -15.63 -12.84 -0.20
C LEU A 143 -14.38 -13.61 0.22
N LEU A 144 -13.53 -13.92 -0.76
CA LEU A 144 -12.25 -14.59 -0.48
C LEU A 144 -11.22 -13.54 -0.06
N VAL A 145 -10.93 -13.46 1.24
CA VAL A 145 -10.09 -12.42 1.85
C VAL A 145 -8.65 -12.86 2.13
N SER A 146 -8.26 -14.08 1.75
CA SER A 146 -6.97 -14.70 2.13
C SER A 146 -5.72 -13.88 1.80
N LEU A 147 -5.73 -13.06 0.74
CA LEU A 147 -4.61 -12.19 0.39
C LEU A 147 -4.51 -10.99 1.34
N LEU A 148 -5.65 -10.39 1.67
CA LEU A 148 -5.72 -9.27 2.61
C LEU A 148 -5.44 -9.73 4.05
N GLU A 149 -5.88 -10.94 4.42
CA GLU A 149 -5.53 -11.56 5.70
C GLU A 149 -4.01 -11.74 5.83
N ARG A 150 -3.31 -12.07 4.73
CA ARG A 150 -1.84 -12.16 4.74
C ARG A 150 -1.17 -10.79 4.91
N GLU A 151 -1.67 -9.75 4.23
CA GLU A 151 -1.19 -8.37 4.42
C GLU A 151 -1.39 -7.90 5.87
N TYR A 152 -2.55 -8.21 6.44
CA TYR A 152 -2.90 -7.92 7.83
C TYR A 152 -1.99 -8.64 8.85
N GLU A 153 -1.72 -9.94 8.67
CA GLU A 153 -0.75 -10.65 9.52
C GLU A 153 0.68 -10.12 9.32
N GLY A 154 1.04 -9.71 8.11
CA GLY A 154 2.32 -9.02 7.84
C GLY A 154 2.47 -7.72 8.62
N ALA A 155 1.39 -6.93 8.72
CA ALA A 155 1.39 -5.70 9.50
C ALA A 155 1.56 -5.95 11.01
N LYS A 156 1.00 -7.05 11.55
CA LYS A 156 1.26 -7.44 12.96
C LYS A 156 2.73 -7.75 13.20
N LEU A 157 3.37 -8.50 12.29
CA LEU A 157 4.79 -8.80 12.38
C LEU A 157 5.65 -7.52 12.29
N MET A 158 5.27 -6.55 11.45
CA MET A 158 5.92 -5.24 11.40
C MET A 158 5.82 -4.49 12.73
N MET A 159 4.65 -4.55 13.39
CA MET A 159 4.47 -3.94 14.71
C MET A 159 5.36 -4.60 15.77
N GLU A 160 5.48 -5.93 15.76
CA GLU A 160 6.39 -6.68 16.64
C GLU A 160 7.88 -6.36 16.37
N ALA A 161 8.23 -6.09 15.12
CA ALA A 161 9.58 -5.68 14.72
C ALA A 161 9.91 -4.21 15.07
N GLY A 162 8.95 -3.44 15.59
CA GLY A 162 9.14 -2.02 15.91
C GLY A 162 8.99 -1.08 14.70
N GLU A 163 8.42 -1.55 13.59
CA GLU A 163 8.09 -0.76 12.40
C GLU A 163 6.65 -0.21 12.48
N GLY A 164 6.33 0.49 13.56
CA GLY A 164 4.94 0.84 13.89
C GLY A 164 4.23 1.72 12.86
N VAL A 165 4.92 2.71 12.26
CA VAL A 165 4.29 3.56 11.23
C VAL A 165 4.07 2.80 9.93
N GLY A 166 5.01 1.92 9.56
CA GLY A 166 4.84 1.02 8.42
C GLY A 166 3.64 0.11 8.62
N ALA A 167 3.54 -0.51 9.80
CA ALA A 167 2.43 -1.37 10.17
C ALA A 167 1.07 -0.64 10.07
N VAL A 168 0.95 0.56 10.65
CA VAL A 168 -0.27 1.38 10.58
C VAL A 168 -0.63 1.71 9.13
N SER A 169 0.34 2.14 8.31
CA SER A 169 0.12 2.45 6.90
C SER A 169 -0.40 1.24 6.11
N VAL A 170 0.16 0.06 6.34
CA VAL A 170 -0.31 -1.20 5.71
C VAL A 170 -1.73 -1.55 6.15
N LEU A 171 -2.06 -1.37 7.44
CA LEU A 171 -3.42 -1.60 7.94
C LEU A 171 -4.44 -0.64 7.30
N GLU A 172 -4.10 0.64 7.15
CA GLU A 172 -4.97 1.62 6.50
C GLU A 172 -5.23 1.26 5.03
N GLU A 173 -4.19 0.88 4.29
CA GLU A 173 -4.33 0.44 2.90
C GLU A 173 -5.19 -0.83 2.81
N CYS A 174 -4.96 -1.81 3.69
CA CYS A 174 -5.75 -3.04 3.78
C CYS A 174 -7.23 -2.71 4.07
N LYS A 175 -7.49 -1.78 4.98
CA LYS A 175 -8.84 -1.32 5.35
C LYS A 175 -9.57 -0.73 4.16
N GLU A 176 -8.94 0.15 3.41
CA GLU A 176 -9.56 0.78 2.24
C GLU A 176 -9.76 -0.21 1.08
N LYS A 177 -8.80 -1.11 0.82
CA LYS A 177 -8.96 -2.22 -0.14
C LYS A 177 -10.15 -3.12 0.23
N LEU A 178 -10.27 -3.48 1.51
CA LEU A 178 -11.33 -4.35 2.00
C LEU A 178 -12.70 -3.67 1.92
N LYS A 179 -12.82 -2.41 2.36
CA LYS A 179 -14.05 -1.61 2.22
C LYS A 179 -14.49 -1.48 0.76
N SER A 180 -13.56 -1.14 -0.13
CA SER A 180 -13.83 -1.04 -1.57
C SER A 180 -14.32 -2.36 -2.15
N SER A 181 -13.69 -3.48 -1.77
CA SER A 181 -14.10 -4.82 -2.21
C SER A 181 -15.49 -5.21 -1.72
N ILE A 182 -15.80 -4.95 -0.43
CA ILE A 182 -17.12 -5.18 0.16
C ILE A 182 -18.17 -4.35 -0.58
N MET A 183 -17.93 -3.05 -0.77
CA MET A 183 -18.85 -2.15 -1.45
C MET A 183 -19.13 -2.60 -2.89
N GLN A 184 -18.09 -2.94 -3.66
CA GLN A 184 -18.25 -3.43 -5.04
C GLN A 184 -19.07 -4.72 -5.10
N TYR A 185 -18.84 -5.64 -4.16
CA TYR A 185 -19.60 -6.88 -4.08
C TYR A 185 -21.07 -6.63 -3.71
N GLU A 186 -21.35 -5.76 -2.73
CA GLU A 186 -22.72 -5.42 -2.31
C GLU A 186 -23.53 -4.79 -3.45
N VAL A 187 -22.90 -3.89 -4.22
CA VAL A 187 -23.51 -3.30 -5.41
C VAL A 187 -23.78 -4.38 -6.47
N TYR A 188 -22.80 -5.25 -6.71
CA TYR A 188 -22.93 -6.36 -7.66
C TYR A 188 -24.06 -7.32 -7.26
N ILE A 189 -24.08 -7.83 -6.04
CA ILE A 189 -25.05 -8.86 -5.62
C ILE A 189 -26.48 -8.30 -5.64
N SER A 190 -26.66 -7.04 -5.22
CA SER A 190 -27.95 -6.36 -5.29
C SER A 190 -28.43 -6.19 -6.73
N ALA A 191 -27.52 -5.82 -7.65
CA ALA A 191 -27.86 -5.72 -9.07
C ALA A 191 -28.16 -7.09 -9.67
N TYR A 192 -27.39 -8.12 -9.32
CA TYR A 192 -27.53 -9.49 -9.79
C TYR A 192 -28.90 -10.05 -9.41
N GLN A 193 -29.33 -9.88 -8.15
CA GLN A 193 -30.65 -10.32 -7.68
C GLN A 193 -31.79 -9.65 -8.46
N ARG A 194 -31.70 -8.33 -8.70
CA ARG A 194 -32.69 -7.60 -9.52
C ARG A 194 -32.72 -8.09 -10.97
N ALA A 195 -31.56 -8.30 -11.57
CA ALA A 195 -31.46 -8.79 -12.94
C ALA A 195 -32.06 -10.19 -13.07
N ARG A 196 -31.77 -11.08 -12.12
CA ARG A 196 -32.35 -12.43 -12.08
C ARG A 196 -33.87 -12.41 -11.96
N ALA A 197 -34.42 -11.60 -11.05
CA ALA A 197 -35.87 -11.45 -10.92
C ALA A 197 -36.55 -10.93 -12.21
N ARG A 198 -35.87 -10.03 -12.95
CA ARG A 198 -36.36 -9.54 -14.25
C ARG A 198 -36.31 -10.61 -15.34
N ILE A 199 -35.25 -11.41 -15.39
CA ILE A 199 -35.13 -12.55 -16.31
C ILE A 199 -36.21 -13.60 -16.00
N ASP A 200 -36.41 -13.92 -14.72
CA ASP A 200 -37.46 -14.87 -14.30
C ASP A 200 -38.86 -14.38 -14.72
N ARG A 201 -39.13 -13.09 -14.56
CA ARG A 201 -40.37 -12.47 -15.05
C ARG A 201 -40.49 -12.54 -16.58
N ALA A 202 -39.44 -12.18 -17.32
CA ALA A 202 -39.45 -12.26 -18.79
C ALA A 202 -39.70 -13.70 -19.27
N SER A 203 -39.09 -14.69 -18.60
CA SER A 203 -39.29 -16.10 -18.88
C SER A 203 -40.74 -16.55 -18.60
N GLN A 204 -41.32 -16.16 -17.47
CA GLN A 204 -42.73 -16.43 -17.14
C GLN A 204 -43.70 -15.80 -18.15
N GLU A 205 -43.36 -14.62 -18.66
CA GLU A 205 -44.12 -13.97 -19.71
C GLU A 205 -43.93 -14.63 -21.07
N GLY A 206 -42.98 -15.57 -21.23
CA GLY A 206 -42.68 -16.31 -22.47
C GLY A 206 -41.85 -15.50 -23.46
N CYS A 207 -40.98 -14.62 -22.98
CA CYS A 207 -39.94 -13.97 -23.78
C CYS A 207 -38.74 -14.91 -23.95
N ASP A 208 -37.98 -14.73 -25.03
CA ASP A 208 -36.67 -15.37 -25.16
C ASP A 208 -35.68 -14.73 -24.18
N VAL A 209 -35.04 -15.54 -23.34
CA VAL A 209 -34.11 -15.09 -22.29
C VAL A 209 -32.72 -15.71 -22.43
N GLU A 210 -32.43 -16.42 -23.52
CA GLU A 210 -31.18 -17.18 -23.69
C GLU A 210 -29.94 -16.27 -23.59
N GLU A 211 -29.93 -15.15 -24.32
CA GLU A 211 -28.83 -14.18 -24.30
C GLU A 211 -28.64 -13.57 -22.91
N ALA A 212 -29.75 -13.26 -22.22
CA ALA A 212 -29.71 -12.69 -20.87
C ALA A 212 -29.13 -13.68 -19.85
N LEU A 213 -29.49 -14.97 -19.95
CA LEU A 213 -28.94 -16.04 -19.10
C LEU A 213 -27.45 -16.28 -19.36
N LEU A 214 -27.01 -16.21 -20.63
CA LEU A 214 -25.60 -16.33 -20.97
C LEU A 214 -24.77 -15.19 -20.35
N LEU A 215 -25.27 -13.95 -20.41
CA LEU A 215 -24.63 -12.80 -19.77
C LEU A 215 -24.62 -12.93 -18.24
N LEU A 216 -25.69 -13.45 -17.63
CA LEU A 216 -25.73 -13.70 -16.19
C LEU A 216 -24.70 -14.73 -15.77
N THR A 217 -24.56 -15.83 -16.53
CA THR A 217 -23.53 -16.87 -16.32
C THR A 217 -22.12 -16.28 -16.43
N ARG A 218 -21.88 -15.42 -17.43
CA ARG A 218 -20.61 -14.71 -17.56
C ARG A 218 -20.35 -13.78 -16.37
N ALA A 219 -21.37 -13.11 -15.85
CA ALA A 219 -21.25 -12.25 -14.68
C ALA A 219 -20.84 -13.06 -13.44
N GLU A 220 -21.40 -14.25 -13.23
CA GLU A 220 -21.00 -15.15 -12.14
C GLU A 220 -19.54 -15.58 -12.25
N TYR A 221 -19.10 -15.92 -13.47
CA TYR A 221 -17.70 -16.25 -13.73
C TYR A 221 -16.76 -15.07 -13.37
N LEU A 222 -17.09 -13.85 -13.81
CA LEU A 222 -16.31 -12.65 -13.51
C LEU A 222 -16.30 -12.34 -12.01
N ALA A 223 -17.42 -12.52 -11.32
CA ALA A 223 -17.52 -12.33 -9.88
C ALA A 223 -16.67 -13.35 -9.09
N ARG A 224 -16.56 -14.60 -9.56
CA ARG A 224 -15.62 -15.59 -9.00
C ARG A 224 -14.16 -15.17 -9.18
N MET A 225 -13.85 -14.50 -10.30
CA MET A 225 -12.54 -13.90 -10.56
C MET A 225 -12.33 -12.56 -9.85
N ARG A 226 -13.29 -12.10 -9.03
CA ARG A 226 -13.31 -10.80 -8.33
C ARG A 226 -13.30 -9.57 -9.22
N ASP A 227 -13.64 -9.72 -10.50
CA ASP A 227 -13.85 -8.58 -11.40
C ASP A 227 -15.30 -8.10 -11.29
N TYR A 228 -15.64 -7.53 -10.12
CA TYR A 228 -17.00 -7.06 -9.82
C TYR A 228 -17.45 -5.93 -10.75
N LYS A 229 -16.51 -5.14 -11.27
CA LYS A 229 -16.80 -4.07 -12.22
C LYS A 229 -17.31 -4.65 -13.53
N GLN A 230 -16.60 -5.61 -14.13
CA GLN A 230 -17.06 -6.25 -15.37
C GLN A 230 -18.29 -7.13 -15.14
N ALA A 231 -18.36 -7.81 -13.99
CA ALA A 231 -19.54 -8.57 -13.60
C ALA A 231 -20.79 -7.68 -13.51
N LEU A 232 -20.68 -6.50 -12.90
CA LEU A 232 -21.76 -5.52 -12.80
C LEU A 232 -22.19 -5.01 -14.18
N ILE A 233 -21.26 -4.75 -15.09
CA ILE A 233 -21.60 -4.36 -16.48
C ILE A 233 -22.42 -5.46 -17.16
N CYS A 234 -22.04 -6.72 -17.00
CA CYS A 234 -22.78 -7.85 -17.55
C CYS A 234 -24.20 -7.93 -16.96
N VAL A 235 -24.34 -7.73 -15.64
CA VAL A 235 -25.63 -7.72 -14.94
C VAL A 235 -26.55 -6.59 -15.41
N ILE A 236 -26.01 -5.38 -15.60
CA ILE A 236 -26.80 -4.25 -16.10
C ILE A 236 -27.29 -4.54 -17.53
N LYS A 237 -26.41 -5.07 -18.38
CA LYS A 237 -26.77 -5.45 -19.76
C LYS A 237 -27.85 -6.53 -19.79
N CYS A 238 -27.70 -7.61 -19.02
CA CYS A 238 -28.69 -8.68 -19.00
C CYS A 238 -30.05 -8.18 -18.51
N SER A 239 -30.06 -7.29 -17.51
CA SER A 239 -31.29 -6.65 -17.06
C SER A 239 -31.94 -5.77 -18.13
N SER A 240 -31.15 -5.05 -18.92
CA SER A 240 -31.68 -4.17 -19.98
C SER A 240 -32.27 -4.96 -21.15
N LEU A 241 -31.72 -6.14 -21.46
CA LEU A 241 -32.25 -7.05 -22.46
C LEU A 241 -33.61 -7.61 -22.02
N ALA A 242 -33.69 -8.12 -20.78
CA ALA A 242 -34.95 -8.62 -20.24
C ALA A 242 -36.05 -7.54 -20.25
N ASP A 243 -35.74 -6.31 -19.83
CA ASP A 243 -36.70 -5.20 -19.86
C ASP A 243 -37.14 -4.83 -21.29
N ARG A 244 -36.21 -4.87 -22.27
CA ARG A 244 -36.52 -4.59 -23.68
C ARG A 244 -37.50 -5.62 -24.23
N ASP A 245 -37.25 -6.90 -23.98
CA ASP A 245 -38.03 -7.98 -24.56
C ASP A 245 -39.43 -8.06 -23.92
N ILE A 246 -39.55 -7.78 -22.61
CA ILE A 246 -40.86 -7.57 -21.94
C ILE A 246 -41.63 -6.44 -22.62
N LYS A 247 -41.02 -5.25 -22.77
CA LYS A 247 -41.69 -4.08 -23.37
C LYS A 247 -42.11 -4.34 -24.82
N GLN A 248 -41.28 -5.03 -25.59
CA GLN A 248 -41.61 -5.38 -26.97
C GLN A 248 -42.83 -6.31 -27.02
N LYS A 249 -42.92 -7.29 -26.12
CA LYS A 249 -44.08 -8.17 -26.01
C LYS A 249 -45.35 -7.45 -25.56
N GLU A 250 -45.24 -6.55 -24.58
CA GLU A 250 -46.35 -5.70 -24.14
C GLU A 250 -46.88 -4.82 -25.29
N ALA A 251 -45.99 -4.22 -26.08
CA ALA A 251 -46.37 -3.43 -27.26
C ALA A 251 -47.16 -4.27 -28.28
N TRP A 252 -46.72 -5.49 -28.58
CA TRP A 252 -47.43 -6.39 -29.49
C TRP A 252 -48.80 -6.81 -28.98
N LYS A 253 -48.98 -6.99 -27.66
CA LYS A 253 -50.30 -7.30 -27.08
C LYS A 253 -51.30 -6.16 -27.31
N VAL A 254 -50.86 -4.91 -27.19
CA VAL A 254 -51.70 -3.73 -27.44
C VAL A 254 -52.11 -3.64 -28.91
N GLU A 255 -51.16 -3.86 -29.82
CA GLU A 255 -51.42 -3.86 -31.26
C GLU A 255 -52.42 -4.96 -31.65
N LEU A 256 -52.20 -6.19 -31.20
CA LEU A 256 -53.11 -7.32 -31.51
C LEU A 256 -54.49 -7.16 -30.87
N GLY A 257 -54.59 -6.64 -29.64
CA GLY A 257 -55.87 -6.36 -29.00
C GLY A 257 -56.73 -5.39 -29.82
N ALA A 258 -56.10 -4.34 -30.37
CA ALA A 258 -56.78 -3.38 -31.26
C ALA A 258 -57.25 -3.98 -32.59
N TYR A 259 -56.67 -5.11 -33.03
CA TYR A 259 -57.10 -5.83 -34.23
C TYR A 259 -58.26 -6.80 -33.98
N VAL A 260 -58.37 -7.38 -32.79
CA VAL A 260 -59.42 -8.37 -32.47
C VAL A 260 -60.78 -7.71 -32.19
N GLU A 261 -60.79 -6.43 -31.81
CA GLU A 261 -62.03 -5.67 -31.52
C GLU A 261 -62.64 -4.96 -32.74
N LYS A 262 -62.03 -5.09 -33.93
CA LYS A 262 -62.56 -4.55 -35.21
C LYS A 262 -63.23 -5.63 -36.04
#